data_AF-A0A0L7QXM1-F1
#
_entry.id   AF-A0A0L7QXM1-F1
#
_cell.length_a   1.000
_cell.length_b   1.000
_cell.length_c   1.000
_cell.angle_alpha   90.00
_cell.angle_beta   90.00
_cell.angle_gamma   90.00
#
_symmetry.space_group_name_H-M   'P 1'
#
loop_
_entity.id
_entity.type
_entity.pdbx_description
1 polymer ?
#
loop_
_entity_poly.entity_id
_entity_poly.type
_entity_poly.pdbx_seq_one_letter_code
_entity_poly.pdbx_strand_id
1 'polypeptide(L)'
;MSRSRDPLVGSIITKYIRFGRPHTQANEECKNFEIDLARCIQAYGYTKAQDECKAYIDDLQEWLSAPKRMHRSEIMNGEYERQIESGERERNKKPIPYLMFFPYV
;
A
#
# COMPACT_ATOMS: atom_id res chain seq x y z
N MET A 1 -0.30 16.99 22.76
CA MET A 1 -1.72 16.89 22.35
C MET A 1 -1.97 15.49 21.80
N SER A 2 -2.71 14.68 22.55
CA SER A 2 -3.05 13.30 22.21
C SER A 2 -3.95 13.25 20.96
N ARG A 3 -3.37 12.88 19.82
CA ARG A 3 -4.12 12.75 18.56
C ARG A 3 -5.00 11.48 18.65
N SER A 4 -6.31 11.69 18.68
CA SER A 4 -7.35 10.65 18.81
C SER A 4 -7.07 9.47 17.87
N ARG A 5 -7.12 8.25 18.43
CA ARG A 5 -6.96 6.96 17.75
C ARG A 5 -8.31 6.44 17.25
N ASP A 6 -9.32 7.29 17.21
CA ASP A 6 -10.69 6.86 16.93
C ASP A 6 -10.99 7.03 15.44
N PRO A 7 -11.47 5.97 14.76
CA PRO A 7 -11.81 6.07 13.35
C PRO A 7 -12.99 7.02 13.15
N LEU A 8 -12.92 7.86 12.11
CA LEU A 8 -13.99 8.80 11.76
C LEU A 8 -15.30 8.09 11.37
N VAL A 9 -15.19 6.82 10.96
CA VAL A 9 -16.32 5.94 10.66
C VAL A 9 -16.17 4.65 11.46
N GLY A 10 -16.96 4.52 12.52
CA GLY A 10 -17.07 3.28 13.29
C GLY A 10 -18.04 2.31 12.62
N SER A 11 -17.52 1.39 11.82
CA SER A 11 -18.32 0.31 11.23
C SER A 11 -17.78 -1.06 11.62
N ILE A 12 -18.58 -2.11 11.40
CA ILE A 12 -18.12 -3.50 11.53
C ILE A 12 -16.87 -3.74 10.66
N ILE A 13 -16.79 -3.09 9.49
CA ILE A 13 -15.65 -3.13 8.57
C ILE A 13 -14.40 -2.58 9.25
N THR A 14 -14.52 -1.42 9.91
CA THR A 14 -13.43 -0.79 10.66
C THR A 14 -12.94 -1.66 11.81
N LYS A 15 -13.82 -2.45 12.45
CA LYS A 15 -13.46 -3.41 13.51
C LYS A 15 -12.79 -4.68 12.98
N TYR A 16 -13.11 -5.14 11.76
CA TYR A 16 -12.41 -6.27 11.13
C TYR A 16 -11.04 -5.88 10.58
N ILE A 17 -10.91 -4.67 9.99
CA ILE A 17 -9.60 -4.12 9.59
C ILE A 17 -8.70 -3.87 10.82
N ARG A 18 -9.29 -3.67 12.02
CA ARG A 18 -8.60 -3.47 13.31
C ARG A 18 -7.87 -4.71 13.84
N PHE A 19 -7.98 -5.89 13.24
CA PHE A 19 -7.15 -7.05 13.61
C PHE A 19 -5.68 -6.83 13.16
N GLY A 20 -4.95 -5.99 13.92
CA GLY A 20 -3.49 -5.98 13.95
C GLY A 20 -2.77 -4.84 13.25
N ARG A 21 -3.45 -3.86 12.63
CA ARG A 21 -2.79 -2.70 12.00
C ARG A 21 -3.41 -1.37 12.42
N PRO A 22 -2.61 -0.30 12.58
CA PRO A 22 -3.13 1.03 12.92
C PRO A 22 -4.11 1.48 11.84
N HIS A 23 -5.22 2.09 12.26
CA HIS A 23 -6.18 2.70 11.34
C HIS A 23 -5.47 3.65 10.39
N THR A 24 -5.49 3.32 9.10
CA THR A 24 -4.67 3.98 8.07
C THR A 24 -5.24 5.31 7.59
N GLN A 25 -6.42 5.69 8.08
CA GLN A 25 -7.05 7.00 7.84
C GLN A 25 -6.21 8.20 8.27
N ALA A 26 -5.18 8.00 9.10
CA ALA A 26 -4.22 9.04 9.48
C ALA A 26 -3.16 9.32 8.40
N ASN A 27 -3.02 8.43 7.41
CA ASN A 27 -2.16 8.62 6.25
C ASN A 27 -3.03 8.98 5.04
N GLU A 28 -2.81 10.16 4.45
CA GLU A 28 -3.58 10.63 3.29
C GLU A 28 -3.53 9.67 2.11
N GLU A 29 -2.41 8.96 1.91
CA GLU A 29 -2.25 8.02 0.80
C GLU A 29 -3.03 6.72 1.01
N CYS A 30 -3.07 6.20 2.25
CA CYS A 30 -3.77 4.95 2.53
C CYS A 30 -5.28 5.14 2.74
N LYS A 31 -5.68 6.31 3.22
CA LYS A 31 -7.08 6.67 3.44
C LYS A 31 -7.94 6.41 2.20
N ASN A 32 -7.43 6.67 1.01
CA ASN A 32 -8.20 6.48 -0.23
C ASN A 32 -8.47 4.99 -0.51
N PHE A 33 -7.46 4.13 -0.37
CA PHE A 33 -7.63 2.68 -0.53
C PHE A 33 -8.61 2.10 0.49
N GLU A 34 -8.53 2.55 1.75
CA GLU A 34 -9.46 2.13 2.80
C GLU A 34 -10.90 2.58 2.53
N ILE A 35 -11.10 3.82 2.05
CA ILE A 35 -12.42 4.36 1.69
C ILE A 35 -13.01 3.62 0.48
N ASP A 36 -12.21 3.34 -0.55
CA ASP A 36 -12.68 2.67 -1.76
C ASP A 36 -13.08 1.22 -1.48
N LEU A 37 -12.32 0.52 -0.64
CA LEU A 37 -12.72 -0.79 -0.14
C LEU A 37 -14.03 -0.71 0.66
N ALA A 38 -14.18 0.28 1.55
CA ALA A 38 -15.40 0.46 2.34
C ALA A 38 -16.63 0.72 1.45
N ARG A 39 -16.49 1.54 0.40
CA ARG A 39 -17.55 1.80 -0.58
C ARG A 39 -17.95 0.53 -1.32
N CYS A 40 -16.99 -0.28 -1.74
CA CYS A 40 -17.27 -1.53 -2.43
C CYS A 40 -18.03 -2.52 -1.52
N ILE A 41 -17.57 -2.70 -0.28
CA ILE A 41 -18.24 -3.58 0.69
C ILE A 41 -19.66 -3.08 0.98
N GLN A 42 -19.87 -1.76 1.05
CA GLN A 42 -21.20 -1.18 1.25
C GLN A 42 -22.14 -1.48 0.06
N ALA A 43 -21.62 -1.50 -1.17
CA ALA A 43 -22.41 -1.77 -2.37
C ALA A 43 -22.82 -3.25 -2.50
N TYR A 44 -21.90 -4.19 -2.25
CA TYR A 44 -22.14 -5.62 -2.49
C TYR A 44 -22.54 -6.41 -1.23
N GLY A 45 -22.29 -5.85 -0.04
CA GLY A 45 -22.44 -6.55 1.23
C GLY A 45 -21.25 -7.48 1.53
N TYR A 46 -21.10 -7.80 2.81
CA TYR A 46 -19.92 -8.52 3.32
C TYR A 46 -19.68 -9.89 2.66
N THR A 47 -20.74 -10.65 2.43
CA THR A 47 -20.65 -12.02 1.89
C THR A 47 -20.15 -12.07 0.46
N LYS A 48 -20.48 -11.08 -0.36
CA LYS A 48 -20.03 -11.01 -1.77
C LYS A 48 -18.75 -10.21 -1.95
N ALA A 49 -18.39 -9.38 -0.97
CA ALA A 49 -17.24 -8.48 -1.09
C ALA A 49 -15.91 -9.20 -1.25
N GLN A 50 -15.77 -10.46 -0.82
CA GLN A 50 -14.51 -11.21 -1.03
C GLN A 50 -14.19 -11.39 -2.51
N ASP A 51 -15.22 -11.61 -3.34
CA ASP A 51 -15.06 -11.81 -4.77
C ASP A 51 -15.19 -10.47 -5.52
N GLU A 52 -16.26 -9.72 -5.23
CA GLU A 52 -16.60 -8.49 -5.96
C GLU A 52 -15.64 -7.31 -5.64
N CYS A 53 -15.09 -7.28 -4.42
CA CYS A 53 -14.17 -6.22 -3.97
C CYS A 53 -12.71 -6.66 -3.93
N LYS A 54 -12.38 -7.81 -4.54
CA LYS A 54 -11.03 -8.39 -4.51
C LYS A 54 -9.95 -7.40 -4.92
N ALA A 55 -10.17 -6.62 -5.98
CA ALA A 55 -9.20 -5.62 -6.44
C ALA A 55 -8.89 -4.58 -5.36
N TYR A 56 -9.91 -4.03 -4.70
CA TYR A 56 -9.73 -3.06 -3.61
C TYR A 56 -9.05 -3.66 -2.38
N ILE A 57 -9.31 -4.94 -2.09
CA ILE A 57 -8.62 -5.68 -1.02
C ILE A 57 -7.14 -5.83 -1.38
N ASP A 58 -6.85 -6.31 -2.59
CA ASP A 58 -5.49 -6.54 -3.06
C ASP A 58 -4.68 -5.23 -3.14
N ASP A 59 -5.31 -4.11 -3.49
CA ASP A 59 -4.68 -2.77 -3.50
C ASP A 59 -4.38 -2.25 -2.09
N LEU A 60 -5.32 -2.38 -1.15
CA LEU A 60 -5.06 -2.03 0.24
C LEU A 60 -3.95 -2.91 0.84
N GLN A 61 -3.94 -4.21 0.51
CA GLN A 61 -2.87 -5.13 0.92
C GLN A 61 -1.52 -4.77 0.28
N GLU A 62 -1.49 -4.44 -1.01
CA GLU A 62 -0.28 -3.93 -1.68
C GLU A 62 0.23 -2.68 -0.96
N TRP A 63 -0.65 -1.75 -0.60
CA TRP A 63 -0.21 -0.54 0.06
C TRP A 63 0.43 -0.85 1.43
N LEU A 64 -0.22 -1.74 2.19
CA LEU A 64 0.16 -2.15 3.55
C LEU A 64 1.44 -2.99 3.63
N SER A 65 1.73 -3.80 2.61
CA SER A 65 2.85 -4.76 2.62
C SER A 65 3.91 -4.48 1.56
N ALA A 66 3.59 -3.64 0.57
CA ALA A 66 4.44 -3.23 -0.53
C ALA A 66 5.11 -4.32 -1.39
N PRO A 67 4.58 -5.56 -1.55
CA PRO A 67 5.30 -6.63 -2.23
C PRO A 67 5.58 -6.29 -3.70
N LYS A 68 4.61 -5.68 -4.39
CA LYS A 68 4.76 -5.29 -5.81
C LYS A 68 5.76 -4.15 -5.95
N ARG A 69 5.68 -3.12 -5.09
CA ARG A 69 6.62 -1.99 -5.08
C ARG A 69 8.05 -2.43 -4.77
N MET A 70 8.25 -3.32 -3.80
CA MET A 70 9.57 -3.87 -3.47
C MET A 70 10.12 -4.68 -4.64
N HIS A 71 9.36 -5.64 -5.16
CA HIS A 71 9.79 -6.48 -6.27
C HIS A 71 10.14 -5.67 -7.52
N ARG A 72 9.33 -4.65 -7.83
CA ARG A 72 9.63 -3.72 -8.93
C ARG A 72 10.95 -2.98 -8.69
N SER A 73 11.22 -2.54 -7.46
CA SER A 73 12.47 -1.87 -7.11
C SER A 73 13.67 -2.81 -7.30
N GLU A 74 13.56 -4.06 -6.88
CA GLU A 74 14.60 -5.08 -7.05
C GLU A 74 14.95 -5.31 -8.52
N ILE A 75 13.94 -5.52 -9.38
CA ILE A 75 14.15 -5.70 -10.83
C ILE A 75 14.85 -4.48 -11.43
N MET A 76 14.35 -3.29 -11.11
CA MET A 76 14.87 -2.05 -11.67
C MET A 76 16.33 -1.82 -11.21
N ASN A 77 16.64 -2.09 -9.94
CA ASN A 77 18.00 -2.00 -9.40
C ASN A 77 18.93 -3.06 -10.00
N GLY A 78 18.44 -4.28 -10.26
CA GLY A 78 19.20 -5.31 -10.96
C GLY A 78 19.61 -4.88 -12.38
N GLU A 79 18.66 -4.32 -13.15
CA GLU A 79 18.97 -3.76 -14.47
C GLU A 79 19.90 -2.54 -14.39
N TYR A 80 19.75 -1.72 -13.36
CA TYR A 80 20.66 -0.60 -13.12
C TYR A 80 22.10 -1.08 -12.96
N GLU A 81 22.37 -2.02 -12.06
CA GLU A 81 23.73 -2.54 -11.84
C GLU A 81 24.26 -3.25 -13.09
N ARG A 82 23.43 -4.04 -13.80
CA ARG A 82 23.82 -4.65 -15.09
C ARG A 82 24.31 -3.60 -16.09
N GLN A 83 23.61 -2.46 -16.21
CA GLN A 83 24.01 -1.36 -17.10
C GLN A 83 25.30 -0.67 -16.65
N ILE A 84 25.57 -0.59 -15.34
CA ILE A 84 26.84 -0.05 -14.82
C ILE A 84 27.99 -1.01 -15.17
N GLU A 85 27.80 -2.30 -14.94
CA GLU A 85 28.81 -3.33 -15.20
C GLU A 85 29.14 -3.46 -16.70
N SER A 86 28.14 -3.33 -17.58
CA SER A 86 28.35 -3.36 -19.03
C SER A 86 28.90 -2.05 -19.61
N GLY A 87 28.99 -0.98 -18.80
CA GLY A 87 29.39 0.35 -19.27
C GLY A 87 28.31 1.09 -20.08
N GLU A 88 27.09 0.54 -20.19
CA GLU A 88 25.93 1.22 -20.80
C GLU A 88 25.50 2.47 -20.00
N ARG A 89 25.85 2.55 -18.70
CA ARG A 89 25.46 3.63 -17.79
C ARG A 89 26.57 4.02 -16.82
N GLU A 90 26.64 5.31 -16.49
CA GLU A 90 27.54 5.84 -15.45
C GLU A 90 26.90 5.80 -14.05
N ARG A 91 27.71 5.45 -13.03
CA ARG A 91 27.27 5.25 -11.62
C ARG A 91 26.75 6.52 -10.94
N ASN A 92 27.05 7.70 -11.47
CA ASN A 92 26.69 8.99 -10.87
C ASN A 92 25.24 9.42 -11.15
N LYS A 93 24.49 8.67 -11.96
CA LYS A 93 23.06 8.91 -12.17
C LYS A 93 22.29 8.39 -10.96
N LYS A 94 21.36 9.20 -10.43
CA LYS A 94 20.54 8.83 -9.26
C LYS A 94 19.99 7.39 -9.44
N PRO A 95 20.03 6.54 -8.40
CA PRO A 95 19.40 5.23 -8.45
C PRO A 95 17.91 5.41 -8.70
N ILE A 96 17.27 4.36 -9.20
CA ILE A 96 15.89 4.44 -9.66
C ILE A 96 15.01 4.81 -8.45
N PRO A 97 14.10 5.80 -8.56
CA PRO A 97 13.58 6.57 -7.41
C PRO A 97 12.75 5.80 -6.36
N TYR A 98 12.59 4.48 -6.50
CA TYR A 98 11.72 3.66 -5.64
C TYR A 98 12.38 3.20 -4.34
N LEU A 99 13.54 3.76 -3.97
CA LEU A 99 14.34 3.35 -2.81
C LEU A 99 14.03 4.06 -1.50
N MET A 100 13.11 5.04 -1.44
CA MET A 100 13.10 5.98 -0.30
C MET A 100 11.85 6.08 0.58
N PHE A 101 10.78 5.30 0.40
CA PHE A 101 9.58 5.49 1.23
C PHE A 101 8.85 4.21 1.62
N PHE A 102 9.22 3.64 2.77
CA PHE A 102 8.29 2.95 3.67
C PHE A 102 8.60 3.33 5.13
N PRO A 103 8.12 4.50 5.61
CA PRO A 103 8.45 4.98 6.96
C PRO A 103 7.58 4.36 8.07
N TYR A 104 7.00 3.18 7.87
CA TYR A 104 6.14 2.54 8.87
C TYR A 104 6.29 1.01 8.87
N VAL A 105 7.39 0.56 9.47
CA VAL A 105 7.33 -0.57 10.42
C VAL A 105 7.18 0.05 11.80
#